data_AF-J5MZY8-F1
#
_entry.id   AF-J5MZY8-F1
#
_cell.length_a   1.000
_cell.length_b   1.000
_cell.length_c   1.000
_cell.angle_alpha   90.00
_cell.angle_beta   90.00
_cell.angle_gamma   90.00
#
_symmetry.space_group_name_H-M   'P 1'
#
loop_
_entity.id
_entity.type
_entity.pdbx_description
1 polymer ?
#
loop_
_entity_poly.entity_id
_entity_poly.type
_entity_poly.pdbx_seq_one_letter_code
_entity_poly.pdbx_strand_id
1 'polypeptide(L)'
;MTIHETSAIQGMAENDRLRWRRLRNRIRHEAIQLGIVALIVVLLGMLAYAVKTGLAEKGIRFSFSFLTNTAGFDISEGWTLTSGDGFVPSLAQFSSDMSVASGFVTGIFNTAKVALLAIILSTILGTMLGVGRLSTNWVVRNLCFWIVEFVRNTPLLIQLVFWYFAVVLRFPPMASAAKLYGGLIVSQQGIYVPTLSWSGGVSTLSLILVTATVVSVLGAVFDPIRGVRRICVAATVVCLGLLIATGGMTVDFPVANKFKASGGTSISPEMAALLLAIVVSSASFIAETVRGAIDALPRAQWEAAGSLGLSRRDTVNDIILPQVFRVVLPSFGNQYISLTKNTALGIAVGYPDLFNIYGTIANQTGHSLEGIIIVMASYLILSWIISSAVYWANRRLNPMGVSQ
;
A
#
# COMPACT_ATOMS: atom_id res chain seq x y z
N MET A 1 71.38 -5.92 -20.58
CA MET A 1 70.37 -5.12 -19.84
C MET A 1 69.45 -4.52 -20.87
N THR A 2 68.27 -5.11 -20.99
CA THR A 2 67.46 -5.16 -22.22
C THR A 2 66.25 -4.23 -22.14
N ILE A 3 65.81 -3.75 -23.30
CA ILE A 3 64.65 -2.85 -23.53
C ILE A 3 63.31 -3.40 -22.94
N HIS A 4 63.29 -4.66 -22.50
CA HIS A 4 62.15 -5.28 -21.80
C HIS A 4 62.04 -4.94 -20.31
N GLU A 5 63.11 -4.57 -19.61
CA GLU A 5 63.03 -4.17 -18.19
C GLU A 5 62.49 -2.73 -18.03
N THR A 6 62.83 -1.84 -18.95
CA THR A 6 62.40 -0.43 -18.93
C THR A 6 60.91 -0.25 -19.21
N SER A 7 60.31 -1.09 -20.06
CA SER A 7 58.86 -1.06 -20.33
C SER A 7 58.03 -1.62 -19.16
N ALA A 8 58.54 -2.65 -18.45
CA ALA A 8 57.90 -3.18 -17.25
C ALA A 8 57.90 -2.18 -16.08
N ILE A 9 59.01 -1.47 -15.88
CA ILE A 9 59.14 -0.42 -14.85
C ILE A 9 58.23 0.78 -15.17
N GLN A 10 58.09 1.16 -16.44
CA GLN A 10 57.16 2.23 -16.86
C GLN A 10 55.69 1.84 -16.66
N GLY A 11 55.30 0.61 -16.99
CA GLY A 11 53.95 0.10 -16.77
C GLY A 11 53.58 -0.02 -15.28
N MET A 12 54.53 -0.39 -14.42
CA MET A 12 54.34 -0.37 -12.96
C MET A 12 54.15 1.06 -12.42
N ALA A 13 54.97 2.01 -12.86
CA ALA A 13 54.86 3.41 -12.44
C ALA A 13 53.54 4.08 -12.90
N GLU A 14 53.04 3.72 -14.08
CA GLU A 14 51.75 4.20 -14.59
C GLU A 14 50.56 3.62 -13.80
N ASN A 15 50.61 2.32 -13.47
CA ASN A 15 49.60 1.68 -12.62
C ASN A 15 49.54 2.28 -11.21
N ASP A 16 50.69 2.62 -10.62
CA ASP A 16 50.71 3.30 -9.32
C ASP A 16 50.14 4.71 -9.39
N ARG A 17 50.44 5.47 -10.44
CA ARG A 17 49.82 6.80 -10.67
C ARG A 17 48.32 6.72 -10.85
N LEU A 18 47.81 5.71 -11.55
CA LEU A 18 46.37 5.45 -11.71
C LEU A 18 45.73 5.04 -10.38
N ARG A 19 46.40 4.21 -9.57
CA ARG A 19 45.94 3.79 -8.24
C ARG A 19 45.84 4.99 -7.29
N TRP A 20 46.85 5.85 -7.25
CA TRP A 20 46.84 7.10 -6.47
C TRP A 20 45.76 8.08 -6.93
N ARG A 21 45.53 8.22 -8.25
CA ARG A 21 44.43 9.03 -8.79
C ARG A 21 43.06 8.50 -8.38
N ARG A 22 42.83 7.18 -8.43
CA ARG A 22 41.58 6.56 -7.97
C ARG A 22 41.37 6.74 -6.47
N LEU A 23 42.40 6.54 -5.66
CA LEU A 23 42.34 6.72 -4.21
C LEU A 23 42.01 8.17 -3.83
N ARG A 24 42.70 9.14 -4.44
CA ARG A 24 42.44 10.58 -4.25
C ARG A 24 41.02 10.98 -4.65
N ASN A 25 40.54 10.48 -5.80
CA ASN A 25 39.18 10.76 -6.23
C ASN A 25 38.17 10.14 -5.26
N ARG A 26 38.37 8.91 -4.79
CA ARG A 26 37.48 8.27 -3.82
C ARG A 26 37.42 9.05 -2.51
N ILE A 27 38.57 9.42 -1.95
CA ILE A 27 38.65 10.24 -0.73
C ILE A 27 37.94 11.58 -0.92
N ARG A 28 38.11 12.24 -2.08
CA ARG A 28 37.41 13.51 -2.38
C ARG A 28 35.89 13.32 -2.43
N HIS A 29 35.39 12.26 -3.04
CA HIS A 29 33.95 11.99 -3.10
C HIS A 29 33.38 11.67 -1.70
N GLU A 30 34.06 10.82 -0.93
CA GLU A 30 33.65 10.49 0.45
C GLU A 30 33.69 11.74 1.35
N ALA A 31 34.72 12.59 1.23
CA ALA A 31 34.82 13.85 1.95
C ALA A 31 33.72 14.86 1.58
N ILE A 32 33.38 14.98 0.30
CA ILE A 32 32.26 15.84 -0.15
C ILE A 32 30.93 15.30 0.37
N GLN A 33 30.68 13.99 0.29
CA GLN A 33 29.46 13.37 0.82
C GLN A 33 29.33 13.60 2.32
N LEU A 34 30.41 13.35 3.09
CA LEU A 34 30.43 13.62 4.53
C LEU A 34 30.23 15.10 4.84
N GLY A 35 30.83 16.00 4.06
CA GLY A 35 30.65 17.44 4.20
C GLY A 35 29.19 17.88 3.96
N ILE A 36 28.53 17.32 2.94
CA ILE A 36 27.11 17.57 2.66
C ILE A 36 26.24 17.04 3.79
N VAL A 37 26.49 15.82 4.28
CA VAL A 37 25.74 15.23 5.40
C VAL A 37 25.91 16.07 6.67
N ALA A 38 27.14 16.49 6.98
CA ALA A 38 27.41 17.37 8.12
C ALA A 38 26.70 18.72 7.99
N LEU A 39 26.71 19.34 6.81
CA LEU A 39 25.98 20.58 6.54
C LEU A 39 24.48 20.40 6.76
N ILE A 40 23.89 19.30 6.28
CA ILE A 40 22.47 18.99 6.49
C ILE A 40 22.17 18.82 7.97
N VAL A 41 22.99 18.08 8.72
CA VAL A 41 22.81 17.89 10.16
C VAL A 41 22.88 19.21 10.91
N VAL A 42 23.84 20.08 10.56
CA VAL A 42 23.96 21.43 11.15
C VAL A 42 22.74 22.28 10.82
N LEU A 43 22.29 22.31 9.56
CA LEU A 43 21.09 23.05 9.15
C LEU A 43 19.83 22.56 9.87
N LEU A 44 19.65 21.24 9.99
CA LEU A 44 18.55 20.66 10.75
C LEU A 44 18.63 21.00 12.24
N GLY A 45 19.84 21.00 12.81
CA GLY A 45 20.06 21.43 14.20
C GLY A 45 19.74 22.91 14.42
N MET A 46 20.16 23.79 13.50
CA MET A 46 19.82 25.21 13.54
C MET A 46 18.32 25.44 13.42
N LEU A 47 17.66 24.72 12.51
CA LEU A 47 16.21 24.77 12.35
C LEU A 47 15.48 24.31 13.63
N ALA A 48 15.89 23.16 14.19
CA ALA A 48 15.30 22.65 15.42
C ALA A 48 15.48 23.62 16.59
N TYR A 49 16.65 24.26 16.70
CA TYR A 49 16.90 25.30 17.69
C TYR A 49 16.00 26.52 17.46
N ALA A 50 15.93 27.04 16.23
CA ALA A 50 15.09 28.19 15.87
C ALA A 50 13.60 27.93 16.10
N VAL A 51 13.13 26.72 15.81
CA VAL A 51 11.75 26.29 16.10
C VAL A 51 11.53 26.24 17.61
N LYS A 52 12.43 25.62 18.37
CA LYS A 52 12.31 25.53 19.84
C LYS A 52 12.27 26.92 20.49
N THR A 53 13.17 27.82 20.10
CA THR A 53 13.22 29.18 20.66
C THR A 53 12.01 30.00 20.22
N GLY A 54 11.67 29.99 18.93
CA GLY A 54 10.52 30.75 18.40
C GLY A 54 9.17 30.27 18.93
N LEU A 55 9.03 28.98 19.28
CA LEU A 55 7.85 28.46 19.95
C LEU A 55 7.81 28.86 21.44
N ALA A 56 8.96 28.79 22.12
CA ALA A 56 9.06 29.20 23.52
C ALA A 56 8.70 30.68 23.70
N GLU A 57 9.10 31.55 22.78
CA GLU A 57 8.73 32.98 22.75
C GLU A 57 7.21 33.19 22.59
N LYS A 58 6.52 32.26 21.91
CA LYS A 58 5.05 32.27 21.74
C LYS A 58 4.32 31.50 22.84
N GLY A 59 5.02 31.04 23.88
CA GLY A 59 4.45 30.25 24.97
C GLY A 59 4.08 28.81 24.59
N ILE A 60 4.47 28.33 23.40
CA ILE A 60 4.18 26.97 22.93
C ILE A 60 5.34 26.06 23.34
N ARG A 61 5.06 25.07 24.19
CA ARG A 61 6.07 24.10 24.63
C ARG A 61 6.14 22.94 23.65
N PHE A 62 7.26 22.80 22.95
CA PHE A 62 7.52 21.63 22.12
C PHE A 62 7.71 20.39 23.01
N SER A 63 6.72 19.48 23.05
CA SER A 63 6.78 18.26 23.86
C SER A 63 5.87 17.15 23.33
N PHE A 64 6.30 15.89 23.54
CA PHE A 64 5.49 14.71 23.22
C PHE A 64 4.67 14.20 24.43
N SER A 65 4.56 14.98 25.50
CA SER A 65 3.84 14.59 26.72
C SER A 65 2.34 14.39 26.49
N PHE A 66 1.76 15.10 25.51
CA PHE A 66 0.36 14.98 25.15
C PHE A 66 -0.04 13.59 24.65
N LEU A 67 0.92 12.77 24.19
CA LEU A 67 0.66 11.42 23.68
C LEU A 67 0.10 10.47 24.74
N THR A 68 0.48 10.67 26.00
CA THR A 68 0.01 9.86 27.13
C THR A 68 -1.29 10.37 27.74
N ASN A 69 -1.76 11.56 27.33
CA ASN A 69 -3.02 12.10 27.81
C ASN A 69 -4.20 11.30 27.24
N THR A 70 -5.33 11.34 27.95
CA THR A 70 -6.60 10.82 27.44
C THR A 70 -6.98 11.56 26.16
N ALA A 71 -7.45 10.81 25.16
CA ALA A 71 -7.79 11.34 23.85
C ALA A 71 -8.96 12.33 23.94
N GLY A 72 -10.05 11.96 24.63
CA GLY A 72 -11.21 12.84 24.77
C GLY A 72 -12.01 13.05 23.48
N PHE A 73 -11.79 12.24 22.46
CA PHE A 73 -12.55 12.19 21.22
C PHE A 73 -12.80 10.74 20.80
N ASP A 74 -13.87 10.50 20.06
CA ASP A 74 -14.16 9.18 19.48
C ASP A 74 -13.70 9.12 18.02
N ILE A 75 -13.35 7.90 17.57
CA ILE A 75 -13.01 7.61 16.19
C ILE A 75 -14.09 6.68 15.62
N SER A 76 -14.66 7.04 14.47
CA SER A 76 -15.83 6.35 13.91
C SER A 76 -15.56 4.89 13.50
N GLU A 77 -14.31 4.55 13.19
CA GLU A 77 -13.89 3.17 12.91
C GLU A 77 -12.38 2.99 13.12
N GLY A 78 -11.95 1.75 13.33
CA GLY A 78 -10.55 1.38 13.35
C GLY A 78 -10.18 0.53 14.56
N TRP A 79 -9.03 -0.11 14.44
CA TRP A 79 -8.43 -0.90 15.52
C TRP A 79 -7.20 -0.17 16.03
N THR A 80 -6.99 -0.23 17.33
CA THR A 80 -5.75 0.20 17.97
C THR A 80 -5.06 -0.99 18.63
N LEU A 81 -3.77 -0.83 18.88
CA LEU A 81 -3.05 -1.66 19.82
C LEU A 81 -3.19 -1.01 21.20
N THR A 82 -3.63 -1.80 22.18
CA THR A 82 -3.64 -1.40 23.59
C THR A 82 -2.70 -2.30 24.38
N SER A 83 -1.90 -1.68 25.23
CA SER A 83 -1.13 -2.37 26.26
C SER A 83 -2.06 -2.52 27.46
N GLY A 84 -2.87 -3.59 27.50
CA GLY A 84 -3.63 -3.92 28.71
C GLY A 84 -2.70 -4.32 29.87
N ASP A 85 -3.26 -4.83 30.97
CA ASP A 85 -2.51 -5.30 32.16
C ASP A 85 -1.54 -6.48 31.89
N GLY A 86 -1.38 -6.92 30.65
CA GLY A 86 -0.51 -8.01 30.22
C GLY A 86 0.67 -7.55 29.36
N PHE A 87 1.72 -8.38 29.30
CA PHE A 87 2.92 -8.14 28.49
C PHE A 87 2.66 -8.16 26.96
N VAL A 88 1.52 -8.68 26.52
CA VAL A 88 1.18 -8.83 25.11
C VAL A 88 0.17 -7.76 24.70
N PRO A 89 0.47 -6.90 23.70
CA PRO A 89 -0.48 -5.92 23.21
C PRO A 89 -1.68 -6.63 22.57
N SER A 90 -2.89 -6.17 22.91
CA SER A 90 -4.14 -6.67 22.35
C SER A 90 -4.71 -5.70 21.32
N LEU A 91 -5.42 -6.25 20.33
CA LEU A 91 -6.17 -5.48 19.34
C LEU A 91 -7.54 -5.12 19.94
N ALA A 92 -7.82 -3.83 20.05
CA ALA A 92 -9.09 -3.33 20.57
C ALA A 92 -9.66 -2.25 19.63
N GLN A 93 -10.97 -2.03 19.73
CA GLN A 93 -11.58 -0.85 19.11
C GLN A 93 -11.20 0.39 19.91
N PHE A 94 -10.90 1.48 19.21
CA PHE A 94 -10.54 2.73 19.85
C PHE A 94 -11.72 3.31 20.63
N SER A 95 -11.43 3.91 21.79
CA SER A 95 -12.41 4.57 22.65
C SER A 95 -11.81 5.86 23.21
N SER A 96 -12.65 6.84 23.54
CA SER A 96 -12.24 8.19 23.96
C SER A 96 -11.47 8.25 25.28
N ASP A 97 -11.55 7.21 26.11
CA ASP A 97 -10.77 7.04 27.34
C ASP A 97 -9.31 6.59 27.09
N MET A 98 -9.01 6.11 25.88
CA MET A 98 -7.67 5.68 25.51
C MET A 98 -6.72 6.86 25.29
N SER A 99 -5.42 6.57 25.21
CA SER A 99 -4.39 7.58 25.01
C SER A 99 -4.41 8.21 23.61
N VAL A 100 -3.93 9.44 23.48
CA VAL A 100 -3.72 10.10 22.18
C VAL A 100 -2.78 9.27 21.27
N ALA A 101 -1.77 8.60 21.84
CA ALA A 101 -0.90 7.69 21.09
C ALA A 101 -1.68 6.56 20.41
N SER A 102 -2.65 5.96 21.12
CA SER A 102 -3.57 4.96 20.55
C SER A 102 -4.40 5.54 19.40
N GLY A 103 -4.75 6.83 19.47
CA GLY A 103 -5.41 7.55 18.38
C GLY A 103 -4.56 7.58 17.11
N PHE A 104 -3.28 7.96 17.23
CA PHE A 104 -2.34 7.91 16.08
C PHE A 104 -2.17 6.50 15.52
N VAL A 105 -2.06 5.48 16.39
CA VAL A 105 -1.97 4.07 15.98
C VAL A 105 -3.22 3.66 15.19
N THR A 106 -4.41 4.05 15.65
CA THR A 106 -5.69 3.83 14.94
C THR A 106 -5.66 4.45 13.55
N GLY A 107 -5.18 5.70 13.44
CA GLY A 107 -5.04 6.38 12.16
C GLY A 107 -4.07 5.71 11.21
N ILE A 108 -2.95 5.19 11.72
CA ILE A 108 -1.99 4.39 10.93
C ILE A 108 -2.67 3.13 10.40
N PHE A 109 -3.42 2.40 11.24
CA PHE A 109 -4.16 1.20 10.81
C PHE A 109 -5.20 1.52 9.73
N ASN A 110 -6.00 2.57 9.91
CA ASN A 110 -7.02 2.98 8.94
C ASN A 110 -6.41 3.41 7.61
N THR A 111 -5.27 4.12 7.66
CA THR A 111 -4.48 4.51 6.48
C THR A 111 -3.96 3.27 5.74
N ALA A 112 -3.33 2.36 6.48
CA ALA A 112 -2.76 1.13 5.92
C ALA A 112 -3.84 0.21 5.34
N LYS A 113 -5.00 0.09 6.01
CA LYS A 113 -6.16 -0.69 5.57
C LYS A 113 -6.65 -0.21 4.20
N VAL A 114 -6.91 1.10 4.05
CA VAL A 114 -7.36 1.67 2.76
C VAL A 114 -6.27 1.53 1.70
N ALA A 115 -5.02 1.86 2.03
CA ALA A 115 -3.91 1.76 1.09
C ALA A 115 -3.73 0.34 0.56
N LEU A 116 -3.75 -0.69 1.43
CA LEU A 116 -3.58 -2.08 1.04
C LEU A 116 -4.71 -2.55 0.12
N LEU A 117 -5.97 -2.29 0.48
CA LEU A 117 -7.12 -2.64 -0.34
C LEU A 117 -7.08 -1.92 -1.69
N ALA A 118 -6.77 -0.64 -1.68
CA ALA A 118 -6.70 0.17 -2.88
C ALA A 118 -5.55 -0.27 -3.81
N ILE A 119 -4.38 -0.64 -3.28
CA ILE A 119 -3.26 -1.19 -4.07
C ILE A 119 -3.73 -2.47 -4.79
N ILE A 120 -4.35 -3.41 -4.09
CA ILE A 120 -4.80 -4.68 -4.67
C ILE A 120 -5.86 -4.42 -5.76
N LEU A 121 -6.91 -3.67 -5.43
CA LEU A 121 -8.03 -3.43 -6.33
C LEU A 121 -7.64 -2.58 -7.55
N SER A 122 -6.84 -1.52 -7.36
CA SER A 122 -6.38 -0.67 -8.46
C SER A 122 -5.40 -1.39 -9.39
N THR A 123 -4.59 -2.31 -8.87
CA THR A 123 -3.69 -3.14 -9.70
C THR A 123 -4.50 -4.07 -10.59
N ILE A 124 -5.50 -4.75 -10.04
CA ILE A 124 -6.39 -5.64 -10.81
C ILE A 124 -7.14 -4.82 -11.86
N LEU A 125 -7.85 -3.77 -11.45
CA LEU A 125 -8.65 -2.96 -12.37
C LEU A 125 -7.77 -2.26 -13.42
N GLY A 126 -6.64 -1.69 -13.01
CA GLY A 126 -5.75 -0.96 -13.90
C GLY A 126 -5.05 -1.85 -14.92
N THR A 127 -4.59 -3.04 -14.52
CA THR A 127 -4.04 -4.01 -15.48
C THR A 127 -5.10 -4.50 -16.46
N MET A 128 -6.33 -4.76 -16.01
CA MET A 128 -7.45 -5.11 -16.89
C MET A 128 -7.77 -3.99 -17.89
N LEU A 129 -7.84 -2.73 -17.45
CA LEU A 129 -8.08 -1.58 -18.32
C LEU A 129 -6.92 -1.35 -19.30
N GLY A 130 -5.68 -1.50 -18.84
CA GLY A 130 -4.47 -1.35 -19.68
C GLY A 130 -4.41 -2.38 -20.80
N VAL A 131 -4.63 -3.67 -20.47
CA VAL A 131 -4.68 -4.76 -21.46
C VAL A 131 -5.94 -4.63 -22.34
N GLY A 132 -7.08 -4.21 -21.77
CA GLY A 132 -8.33 -3.99 -22.49
C GLY A 132 -8.20 -2.99 -23.65
N ARG A 133 -7.34 -1.97 -23.52
CA ARG A 133 -7.03 -1.04 -24.62
C ARG A 133 -6.35 -1.69 -25.82
N LEU A 134 -5.76 -2.87 -25.68
CA LEU A 134 -5.17 -3.62 -26.79
C LEU A 134 -6.17 -4.55 -27.48
N SER A 135 -7.38 -4.72 -26.92
CA SER A 135 -8.41 -5.61 -27.47
C SER A 135 -8.66 -5.34 -28.95
N THR A 136 -8.84 -6.39 -29.75
CA THR A 136 -9.28 -6.26 -31.16
C THR A 136 -10.68 -5.68 -31.24
N ASN A 137 -11.50 -5.89 -30.21
CA ASN A 137 -12.86 -5.36 -30.16
C ASN A 137 -12.81 -3.84 -29.97
N TRP A 138 -13.32 -3.13 -30.97
CA TRP A 138 -13.40 -1.68 -30.99
C TRP A 138 -14.13 -1.11 -29.77
N VAL A 139 -15.22 -1.75 -29.32
CA VAL A 139 -16.01 -1.27 -28.18
C VAL A 139 -15.19 -1.34 -26.89
N VAL A 140 -14.57 -2.49 -26.62
CA VAL A 140 -13.74 -2.70 -25.42
C VAL A 140 -12.57 -1.72 -25.40
N ARG A 141 -11.87 -1.60 -26.53
CA ARG A 141 -10.74 -0.69 -26.68
C ARG A 141 -11.11 0.76 -26.38
N ASN A 142 -12.18 1.26 -27.00
CA ASN A 142 -12.61 2.65 -26.84
C ASN A 142 -13.21 2.91 -25.46
N LEU A 143 -13.95 1.96 -24.89
CA LEU A 143 -14.48 2.09 -23.54
C LEU A 143 -13.34 2.22 -22.52
N CYS A 144 -12.32 1.34 -22.59
CA CYS A 144 -11.15 1.45 -21.74
C CYS A 144 -10.38 2.76 -21.97
N PHE A 145 -10.27 3.22 -23.23
CA PHE A 145 -9.65 4.50 -23.55
C PHE A 145 -10.36 5.67 -22.86
N TRP A 146 -11.67 5.81 -23.07
CA TRP A 146 -12.44 6.93 -22.52
C TRP A 146 -12.52 6.92 -21.00
N ILE A 147 -12.69 5.74 -20.37
CA ILE A 147 -12.68 5.62 -18.91
C ILE A 147 -11.34 6.10 -18.35
N VAL A 148 -10.22 5.61 -18.89
CA VAL A 148 -8.89 5.97 -18.40
C VAL A 148 -8.61 7.47 -18.63
N GLU A 149 -8.92 7.99 -19.81
CA GLU A 149 -8.67 9.39 -20.14
C GLU A 149 -9.50 10.34 -19.27
N PHE A 150 -10.79 10.06 -19.10
CA PHE A 150 -11.67 10.88 -18.25
C PHE A 150 -11.20 10.89 -16.79
N VAL A 151 -10.87 9.73 -16.24
CA VAL A 151 -10.46 9.60 -14.84
C VAL A 151 -9.11 10.29 -14.58
N ARG A 152 -8.14 10.20 -15.51
CA ARG A 152 -6.84 10.87 -15.34
C ARG A 152 -6.93 12.38 -15.41
N ASN A 153 -7.89 12.91 -16.16
CA ASN A 153 -8.11 14.34 -16.34
C ASN A 153 -9.05 14.96 -15.28
N THR A 154 -9.47 14.20 -14.27
CA THR A 154 -10.32 14.70 -13.17
C THR A 154 -9.55 14.69 -11.84
N PRO A 155 -9.52 15.81 -11.08
CA PRO A 155 -8.89 15.86 -9.77
C PRO A 155 -9.43 14.81 -8.81
N LEU A 156 -8.54 14.11 -8.09
CA LEU A 156 -8.92 13.05 -7.17
C LEU A 156 -9.88 13.52 -6.07
N LEU A 157 -9.72 14.75 -5.58
CA LEU A 157 -10.62 15.33 -4.60
C LEU A 157 -12.06 15.47 -5.15
N ILE A 158 -12.22 15.88 -6.41
CA ILE A 158 -13.54 15.97 -7.06
C ILE A 158 -14.13 14.57 -7.22
N GLN A 159 -13.32 13.59 -7.62
CA GLN A 159 -13.76 12.20 -7.69
C GLN A 159 -14.24 11.70 -6.32
N LEU A 160 -13.49 11.97 -5.24
CA LEU A 160 -13.86 11.59 -3.89
C LEU A 160 -15.22 12.17 -3.46
N VAL A 161 -15.41 13.48 -3.67
CA VAL A 161 -16.68 14.16 -3.39
C VAL A 161 -17.82 13.56 -4.23
N PHE A 162 -17.58 13.29 -5.52
CA PHE A 162 -18.56 12.65 -6.40
C PHE A 162 -18.95 11.24 -5.89
N TRP A 163 -17.97 10.38 -5.61
CA TRP A 163 -18.23 9.02 -5.12
C TRP A 163 -18.98 9.03 -3.80
N TYR A 164 -18.68 9.97 -2.90
CA TYR A 164 -19.39 10.10 -1.63
C TYR A 164 -20.83 10.59 -1.82
N PHE A 165 -21.01 11.80 -2.35
CA PHE A 165 -22.33 12.44 -2.40
C PHE A 165 -23.25 11.90 -3.50
N ALA A 166 -22.71 11.62 -4.69
CA ALA A 166 -23.52 11.22 -5.84
C ALA A 166 -23.76 9.70 -5.93
N VAL A 167 -22.90 8.90 -5.29
CA VAL A 167 -22.98 7.43 -5.38
C VAL A 167 -23.29 6.80 -4.03
N VAL A 168 -22.37 6.88 -3.05
CA VAL A 168 -22.49 6.14 -1.79
C VAL A 168 -23.68 6.62 -0.96
N LEU A 169 -23.86 7.93 -0.79
CA LEU A 169 -25.03 8.47 -0.08
C LEU A 169 -26.35 8.28 -0.84
N ARG A 170 -26.30 7.87 -2.12
CA ARG A 170 -27.50 7.57 -2.92
C ARG A 170 -27.91 6.10 -2.86
N PHE A 171 -27.17 5.26 -2.13
CA PHE A 171 -27.58 3.89 -1.86
C PHE A 171 -28.94 3.81 -1.14
N PRO A 172 -29.61 2.65 -1.13
CA PRO A 172 -30.90 2.51 -0.46
C PRO A 172 -30.81 2.78 1.05
N PRO A 173 -31.86 3.37 1.67
CA PRO A 173 -31.93 3.50 3.11
C PRO A 173 -32.02 2.12 3.79
N MET A 174 -31.63 2.04 5.06
CA MET A 174 -31.44 0.75 5.75
C MET A 174 -32.69 -0.13 5.78
N ALA A 175 -33.87 0.48 5.90
CA ALA A 175 -35.16 -0.19 5.90
C ALA A 175 -35.47 -0.94 4.58
N SER A 176 -34.88 -0.50 3.46
CA SER A 176 -35.01 -1.13 2.15
C SER A 176 -33.65 -1.53 1.60
N ALA A 177 -32.66 -1.78 2.48
CA ALA A 177 -31.30 -2.08 2.07
C ALA A 177 -31.33 -3.27 1.12
N ALA A 178 -30.65 -3.12 -0.02
CA ALA A 178 -30.60 -4.17 -1.02
C ALA A 178 -29.85 -5.37 -0.42
N LYS A 179 -30.58 -6.44 -0.12
CA LYS A 179 -29.99 -7.76 0.13
C LYS A 179 -29.50 -8.27 -1.23
N LEU A 180 -28.25 -7.98 -1.55
CA LEU A 180 -27.65 -8.47 -2.78
C LEU A 180 -27.40 -9.97 -2.64
N TYR A 181 -27.62 -10.73 -3.72
CA TYR A 181 -27.44 -12.19 -3.75
C TYR A 181 -26.09 -12.59 -3.12
N GLY A 182 -26.12 -13.37 -2.03
CA GLY A 182 -24.92 -13.88 -1.37
C GLY A 182 -24.56 -13.29 0.00
N GLY A 183 -25.41 -12.45 0.61
CA GLY A 183 -25.22 -11.98 1.99
C GLY A 183 -24.42 -10.68 2.11
N LEU A 184 -24.38 -9.86 1.06
CA LEU A 184 -23.81 -8.51 1.08
C LEU A 184 -24.94 -7.49 1.18
N ILE A 185 -24.79 -6.51 2.10
CA ILE A 185 -25.77 -5.45 2.31
C ILE A 185 -25.14 -4.12 1.91
N VAL A 186 -25.80 -3.39 0.99
CA VAL A 186 -25.42 -2.04 0.59
C VAL A 186 -26.47 -1.07 1.09
N SER A 187 -26.03 -0.06 1.85
CA SER A 187 -26.90 0.96 2.41
C SER A 187 -26.21 2.32 2.47
N GLN A 188 -26.97 3.38 2.74
CA GLN A 188 -26.42 4.71 3.05
C GLN A 188 -25.52 4.73 4.29
N GLN A 189 -25.67 3.75 5.19
CA GLN A 189 -24.84 3.59 6.40
C GLN A 189 -23.54 2.80 6.13
N GLY A 190 -23.32 2.33 4.90
CA GLY A 190 -22.12 1.62 4.51
C GLY A 190 -22.42 0.29 3.81
N ILE A 191 -21.33 -0.43 3.53
CA ILE A 191 -21.34 -1.75 2.90
C ILE A 191 -20.99 -2.78 3.95
N TYR A 192 -21.84 -3.79 4.14
CA TYR A 192 -21.60 -4.88 5.08
C TYR A 192 -21.26 -6.14 4.31
N VAL A 193 -20.11 -6.73 4.63
CA VAL A 193 -19.60 -7.95 4.01
C VAL A 193 -19.52 -9.08 5.04
N PRO A 194 -19.75 -10.33 4.65
CA PRO A 194 -19.54 -11.48 5.53
C PRO A 194 -18.10 -11.48 6.07
N THR A 195 -17.95 -11.72 7.36
CA THR A 195 -16.64 -11.80 8.00
C THR A 195 -16.43 -13.15 8.64
N LEU A 196 -15.18 -13.58 8.68
CA LEU A 196 -14.80 -14.73 9.49
C LEU A 196 -14.65 -14.24 10.93
N SER A 197 -15.52 -14.72 11.81
CA SER A 197 -15.43 -14.47 13.25
C SER A 197 -14.89 -15.71 13.96
N TRP A 198 -14.09 -15.48 14.98
CA TRP A 198 -13.61 -16.54 15.83
C TRP A 198 -14.69 -16.85 16.86
N SER A 199 -15.29 -18.03 16.77
CA SER A 199 -16.35 -18.50 17.67
C SER A 199 -15.89 -19.63 18.59
N GLY A 200 -14.77 -20.29 18.30
CA GLY A 200 -14.26 -21.40 19.09
C GLY A 200 -13.56 -20.96 20.37
N GLY A 201 -13.56 -21.83 21.40
CA GLY A 201 -12.56 -21.72 22.46
C GLY A 201 -11.14 -21.98 21.91
N VAL A 202 -10.11 -21.54 22.61
CA VAL A 202 -8.71 -21.88 22.26
C VAL A 202 -8.48 -23.36 22.58
N SER A 203 -8.79 -24.23 21.61
CA SER A 203 -8.50 -25.66 21.68
C SER A 203 -7.13 -25.95 21.07
N THR A 204 -6.47 -27.03 21.50
CA THR A 204 -5.20 -27.47 20.90
C THR A 204 -5.35 -27.71 19.39
N LEU A 205 -6.50 -28.22 18.95
CA LEU A 205 -6.81 -28.43 17.54
C LEU A 205 -6.90 -27.12 16.76
N SER A 206 -7.59 -26.12 17.30
CA SER A 206 -7.71 -24.81 16.65
C SER A 206 -6.36 -24.09 16.58
N LEU A 207 -5.49 -24.25 17.58
CA LEU A 207 -4.12 -23.72 17.55
C LEU A 207 -3.27 -24.39 16.45
N ILE A 208 -3.34 -25.72 16.33
CA ILE A 208 -2.64 -26.49 15.29
C ILE A 208 -3.13 -26.06 13.89
N LEU A 209 -4.45 -25.93 13.70
CA LEU A 209 -4.99 -25.52 12.41
C LEU A 209 -4.65 -24.07 12.06
N VAL A 210 -4.63 -23.15 13.03
CA VAL A 210 -4.20 -21.77 12.80
C VAL A 210 -2.72 -21.71 12.42
N THR A 211 -1.85 -22.39 13.18
CA THR A 211 -0.41 -22.43 12.89
C THR A 211 -0.12 -23.09 11.55
N ALA A 212 -0.80 -24.19 11.21
CA ALA A 212 -0.72 -24.83 9.90
C ALA A 212 -1.22 -23.91 8.77
N THR A 213 -2.27 -23.13 9.01
CA THR A 213 -2.77 -22.13 8.06
C THR A 213 -1.72 -21.03 7.84
N VAL A 214 -1.08 -20.52 8.91
CA VAL A 214 -0.02 -19.50 8.79
C VAL A 214 1.19 -20.05 8.04
N VAL A 215 1.68 -21.23 8.39
CA VAL A 215 2.83 -21.86 7.73
C VAL A 215 2.54 -22.17 6.26
N SER A 216 1.34 -22.65 5.94
CA SER A 216 0.93 -22.90 4.55
C SER A 216 0.81 -21.60 3.74
N VAL A 217 0.30 -20.51 4.32
CA VAL A 217 0.30 -19.19 3.65
C VAL A 217 1.72 -18.70 3.40
N LEU A 218 2.62 -18.82 4.38
CA LEU A 218 4.03 -18.45 4.21
C LEU A 218 4.68 -19.27 3.09
N GLY A 219 4.46 -20.59 3.06
CA GLY A 219 4.93 -21.46 1.98
C GLY A 219 4.35 -21.06 0.61
N ALA A 220 3.06 -20.71 0.55
CA ALA A 220 2.42 -20.29 -0.69
C ALA A 220 2.95 -18.95 -1.24
N VAL A 221 3.36 -18.03 -0.35
CA VAL A 221 3.86 -16.71 -0.74
C VAL A 221 5.36 -16.74 -1.05
N PHE A 222 6.14 -17.47 -0.26
CA PHE A 222 7.59 -17.35 -0.27
C PHE A 222 8.32 -18.45 -1.02
N ASP A 223 7.71 -19.63 -1.22
CA ASP A 223 8.37 -20.77 -1.86
C ASP A 223 8.51 -20.58 -3.39
N PRO A 224 9.73 -20.70 -3.95
CA PRO A 224 9.97 -20.54 -5.38
C PRO A 224 9.44 -21.71 -6.23
N ILE A 225 9.16 -22.88 -5.63
CA ILE A 225 8.80 -24.09 -6.37
C ILE A 225 7.28 -24.10 -6.62
N ARG A 226 6.88 -24.07 -7.91
CA ARG A 226 5.45 -24.06 -8.32
C ARG A 226 4.64 -25.23 -7.74
N GLY A 227 5.25 -26.41 -7.61
CA GLY A 227 4.61 -27.59 -7.01
C GLY A 227 4.32 -27.41 -5.53
N VAL A 228 5.32 -26.95 -4.76
CA VAL A 228 5.18 -26.68 -3.33
C VAL A 228 4.16 -25.57 -3.09
N ARG A 229 4.18 -24.50 -3.90
CA ARG A 229 3.19 -23.43 -3.82
C ARG A 229 1.75 -23.92 -3.97
N ARG A 230 1.48 -24.82 -4.93
CA ARG A 230 0.14 -25.40 -5.12
C ARG A 230 -0.28 -26.26 -3.93
N ILE A 231 0.65 -27.05 -3.37
CA ILE A 231 0.41 -27.86 -2.17
C ILE A 231 0.10 -26.95 -0.97
N CYS A 232 0.88 -25.89 -0.78
CA CYS A 232 0.66 -24.90 0.27
C CYS A 232 -0.70 -24.20 0.13
N VAL A 233 -1.07 -23.76 -1.07
CA VAL A 233 -2.40 -23.17 -1.33
C VAL A 233 -3.52 -24.17 -1.02
N ALA A 234 -3.39 -25.42 -1.47
CA ALA A 234 -4.37 -26.47 -1.17
C ALA A 234 -4.47 -26.73 0.35
N ALA A 235 -3.32 -26.80 1.04
CA ALA A 235 -3.26 -26.98 2.48
C ALA A 235 -3.91 -25.80 3.23
N THR A 236 -3.73 -24.55 2.77
CA THR A 236 -4.41 -23.39 3.34
C THR A 236 -5.93 -23.52 3.22
N VAL A 237 -6.44 -23.88 2.03
CA VAL A 237 -7.88 -24.07 1.80
C VAL A 237 -8.43 -25.18 2.69
N VAL A 238 -7.71 -26.30 2.81
CA VAL A 238 -8.11 -27.43 3.67
C VAL A 238 -8.10 -27.05 5.15
N CYS A 239 -7.04 -26.39 5.65
CA CYS A 239 -6.95 -25.98 7.05
C CYS A 239 -8.02 -24.95 7.41
N LEU A 240 -8.31 -24.00 6.52
CA LEU A 240 -9.37 -23.03 6.70
C LEU A 240 -10.75 -23.71 6.68
N GLY A 241 -10.97 -24.65 5.77
CA GLY A 241 -12.19 -25.46 5.71
C GLY A 241 -12.39 -26.31 6.97
N LEU A 242 -11.32 -26.90 7.51
CA LEU A 242 -11.36 -27.64 8.77
C LEU A 242 -11.60 -26.74 9.97
N LEU A 243 -11.04 -25.52 10.01
CA LEU A 243 -11.34 -24.53 11.05
C LEU A 243 -12.82 -24.15 11.07
N ILE A 244 -13.43 -24.05 9.88
CA ILE A 244 -14.86 -23.76 9.74
C ILE A 244 -15.70 -24.99 10.14
N ALA A 245 -15.34 -26.18 9.65
CA ALA A 245 -16.09 -27.42 9.90
C ALA A 245 -16.05 -27.87 11.37
N THR A 246 -14.96 -27.59 12.08
CA THR A 246 -14.81 -27.91 13.52
C THR A 246 -15.44 -26.88 14.44
N GLY A 247 -16.07 -25.82 13.90
CA GLY A 247 -16.70 -24.75 14.68
C GLY A 247 -15.73 -23.74 15.30
N GLY A 248 -14.43 -23.83 14.97
CA GLY A 248 -13.42 -22.89 15.45
C GLY A 248 -13.60 -21.48 14.85
N MET A 249 -13.96 -21.41 13.57
CA MET A 249 -14.30 -20.18 12.86
C MET A 249 -15.71 -20.29 12.29
N THR A 250 -16.51 -19.23 12.46
CA THR A 250 -17.82 -19.13 11.81
C THR A 250 -17.81 -17.99 10.80
N VAL A 251 -18.62 -18.16 9.74
CA VAL A 251 -18.86 -17.08 8.78
C VAL A 251 -20.06 -16.30 9.29
N ASP A 252 -19.79 -15.11 9.81
CA ASP A 252 -20.83 -14.20 10.29
C ASP A 252 -21.36 -13.37 9.10
N PHE A 253 -22.60 -13.67 8.72
CA PHE A 253 -23.30 -12.99 7.63
C PHE A 253 -24.02 -11.76 8.18
N PRO A 254 -23.92 -10.61 7.50
CA PRO A 254 -24.58 -9.41 7.96
C PRO A 254 -26.10 -9.53 7.78
N VAL A 255 -26.83 -9.17 8.83
CA VAL A 255 -28.29 -9.15 8.86
C VAL A 255 -28.76 -7.72 9.06
N ALA A 256 -29.50 -7.18 8.08
CA ALA A 256 -30.10 -5.85 8.17
C ALA A 256 -31.44 -5.89 8.91
N ASN A 257 -31.53 -5.10 9.98
CA ASN A 257 -32.79 -4.67 10.58
C ASN A 257 -33.19 -3.29 10.02
N LYS A 258 -34.41 -2.82 10.36
CA LYS A 258 -34.95 -1.54 9.86
C LYS A 258 -34.04 -0.32 10.11
N PHE A 259 -33.21 -0.35 11.15
CA PHE A 259 -32.39 0.79 11.59
C PHE A 259 -30.87 0.57 11.51
N LYS A 260 -30.40 -0.67 11.58
CA LYS A 260 -28.96 -1.02 11.63
C LYS A 260 -28.73 -2.43 11.10
N ALA A 261 -27.54 -2.71 10.57
CA ALA A 261 -27.08 -4.07 10.28
C ALA A 261 -26.19 -4.55 11.42
N SER A 262 -26.41 -5.81 11.79
CA SER A 262 -25.60 -6.55 12.75
C SER A 262 -24.91 -7.71 12.05
N GLY A 263 -23.71 -8.04 12.52
CA GLY A 263 -22.89 -9.10 11.96
C GLY A 263 -22.10 -8.65 10.73
N GLY A 264 -21.11 -9.47 10.36
CA GLY A 264 -20.16 -9.15 9.29
C GLY A 264 -19.18 -8.04 9.67
N THR A 265 -18.36 -7.66 8.70
CA THR A 265 -17.52 -6.45 8.79
C THR A 265 -18.22 -5.34 8.03
N SER A 266 -18.31 -4.17 8.67
CA SER A 266 -18.83 -2.95 8.03
C SER A 266 -17.70 -2.14 7.40
N ILE A 267 -17.99 -1.60 6.23
CA ILE A 267 -17.21 -0.61 5.51
C ILE A 267 -18.02 0.67 5.59
N SER A 268 -17.50 1.69 6.27
CA SER A 268 -18.19 2.97 6.40
C SER A 268 -18.43 3.61 5.03
N PRO A 269 -19.45 4.48 4.90
CA PRO A 269 -19.68 5.26 3.68
C PRO A 269 -18.44 6.06 3.26
N GLU A 270 -17.73 6.63 4.23
CA GLU A 270 -16.54 7.44 4.04
C GLU A 270 -15.39 6.59 3.48
N MET A 271 -15.17 5.40 4.06
CA MET A 271 -14.16 4.46 3.57
C MET A 271 -14.52 3.93 2.19
N ALA A 272 -15.80 3.61 1.92
CA ALA A 272 -16.25 3.14 0.62
C ALA A 272 -15.98 4.17 -0.49
N ALA A 273 -16.36 5.43 -0.24
CA ALA A 273 -16.14 6.52 -1.20
C ALA A 273 -14.65 6.79 -1.43
N LEU A 274 -13.87 6.83 -0.35
CA LEU A 274 -12.41 6.99 -0.42
C LEU A 274 -11.76 5.87 -1.22
N LEU A 275 -12.13 4.61 -0.93
CA LEU A 275 -11.62 3.44 -1.62
C LEU A 275 -11.98 3.47 -3.11
N LEU A 276 -13.24 3.77 -3.47
CA LEU A 276 -13.68 3.87 -4.85
C LEU A 276 -12.91 4.95 -5.63
N ALA A 277 -12.81 6.16 -5.06
CA ALA A 277 -12.11 7.27 -5.69
C ALA A 277 -10.64 6.93 -5.95
N ILE A 278 -9.96 6.39 -4.94
CA ILE A 278 -8.54 6.05 -5.04
C ILE A 278 -8.32 4.87 -5.99
N VAL A 279 -9.18 3.85 -5.96
CA VAL A 279 -9.09 2.67 -6.83
C VAL A 279 -9.26 3.06 -8.28
N VAL A 280 -10.31 3.82 -8.62
CA VAL A 280 -10.60 4.24 -10.00
C VAL A 280 -9.49 5.15 -10.51
N SER A 281 -9.10 6.16 -9.73
CA SER A 281 -8.01 7.07 -10.08
C SER A 281 -6.70 6.32 -10.31
N SER A 282 -6.26 5.51 -9.34
CA SER A 282 -4.99 4.78 -9.45
C SER A 282 -5.01 3.72 -10.56
N ALA A 283 -6.15 3.05 -10.79
CA ALA A 283 -6.30 2.10 -11.88
C ALA A 283 -6.06 2.76 -13.24
N SER A 284 -6.47 4.01 -13.42
CA SER A 284 -6.25 4.74 -14.68
C SER A 284 -4.75 5.02 -14.95
N PHE A 285 -3.98 5.38 -13.92
CA PHE A 285 -2.53 5.57 -14.03
C PHE A 285 -1.78 4.24 -14.22
N ILE A 286 -2.22 3.18 -13.54
CA ILE A 286 -1.70 1.82 -13.75
C ILE A 286 -1.98 1.34 -15.17
N ALA A 287 -3.19 1.55 -15.69
CA ALA A 287 -3.57 1.19 -17.06
C ALA A 287 -2.68 1.88 -18.10
N GLU A 288 -2.37 3.16 -17.89
CA GLU A 288 -1.48 3.90 -18.77
C GLU A 288 -0.04 3.41 -18.69
N THR A 289 0.44 3.07 -17.49
CA THR A 289 1.77 2.47 -17.29
C THR A 289 1.88 1.12 -18.01
N VAL A 290 0.85 0.26 -17.88
CA VAL A 290 0.78 -1.04 -18.55
C VAL A 290 0.76 -0.87 -20.07
N ARG A 291 -0.06 0.04 -20.58
CA ARG A 291 -0.10 0.35 -22.02
C ARG A 291 1.26 0.84 -22.51
N GLY A 292 1.85 1.82 -21.84
CA GLY A 292 3.16 2.38 -22.21
C GLY A 292 4.27 1.33 -22.21
N ALA A 293 4.24 0.38 -21.27
CA ALA A 293 5.18 -0.73 -21.24
C ALA A 293 4.96 -1.74 -22.38
N ILE A 294 3.73 -1.93 -22.84
CA ILE A 294 3.44 -2.79 -24.00
C ILE A 294 3.93 -2.12 -25.29
N ASP A 295 3.68 -0.81 -25.44
CA ASP A 295 4.10 -0.04 -26.60
C ASP A 295 5.63 0.10 -26.70
N ALA A 296 6.34 0.00 -25.57
CA ALA A 296 7.79 0.01 -25.52
C ALA A 296 8.44 -1.29 -26.03
N LEU A 297 7.68 -2.39 -26.18
CA LEU A 297 8.24 -3.65 -26.66
C LEU A 297 8.50 -3.63 -28.18
N PRO A 298 9.58 -4.28 -28.66
CA PRO A 298 9.90 -4.32 -30.08
C PRO A 298 8.77 -4.93 -30.92
N ARG A 299 8.37 -4.26 -32.00
CA ARG A 299 7.35 -4.76 -32.94
C ARG A 299 7.73 -6.11 -33.55
N ALA A 300 9.02 -6.39 -33.71
CA ALA A 300 9.53 -7.66 -34.20
C ALA A 300 9.02 -8.88 -33.40
N GLN A 301 8.75 -8.75 -32.09
CA GLN A 301 8.18 -9.85 -31.31
C GLN A 301 6.75 -10.20 -31.73
N TRP A 302 5.96 -9.19 -32.08
CA TRP A 302 4.60 -9.37 -32.58
C TRP A 302 4.60 -9.98 -33.99
N GLU A 303 5.52 -9.54 -34.85
CA GLU A 303 5.68 -10.05 -36.22
C GLU A 303 6.21 -11.50 -36.22
N ALA A 304 7.16 -11.83 -35.34
CA ALA A 304 7.67 -13.19 -35.18
C ALA A 304 6.59 -14.15 -34.66
N ALA A 305 5.80 -13.73 -33.65
CA ALA A 305 4.69 -14.52 -33.15
C ALA A 305 3.63 -14.77 -34.25
N GLY A 306 3.33 -13.76 -35.06
CA GLY A 306 2.46 -13.89 -36.23
C GLY A 306 3.02 -14.85 -37.29
N SER A 307 4.33 -14.80 -37.54
CA SER A 307 5.02 -15.71 -38.48
C SER A 307 5.00 -17.17 -38.02
N LEU A 308 4.95 -17.41 -36.71
CA LEU A 308 4.79 -18.73 -36.10
C LEU A 308 3.32 -19.19 -36.02
N GLY A 309 2.37 -18.41 -36.52
CA GLY A 309 0.94 -18.73 -36.50
C GLY A 309 0.30 -18.66 -35.11
N LEU A 310 0.96 -18.02 -34.13
CA LEU A 310 0.40 -17.86 -32.79
C LEU A 310 -0.84 -16.96 -32.82
N SER A 311 -1.88 -17.35 -32.08
CA SER A 311 -3.05 -16.50 -31.94
C SER A 311 -2.69 -15.25 -31.12
N ARG A 312 -3.40 -14.14 -31.35
CA ARG A 312 -3.15 -12.89 -30.62
C ARG A 312 -3.30 -13.04 -29.11
N ARG A 313 -4.14 -13.98 -28.66
CA ARG A 313 -4.30 -14.29 -27.23
C ARG A 313 -3.04 -14.97 -26.69
N ASP A 314 -2.50 -15.94 -27.40
CA ASP A 314 -1.29 -16.67 -27.01
C ASP A 314 -0.07 -15.72 -27.06
N THR A 315 0.02 -14.88 -28.10
CA THR A 315 1.06 -13.84 -28.16
C THR A 315 1.01 -12.91 -26.94
N VAL A 316 -0.19 -12.44 -26.57
CA VAL A 316 -0.34 -11.54 -25.43
C VAL A 316 -0.01 -12.26 -24.12
N ASN A 317 -0.56 -13.45 -23.89
CA ASN A 317 -0.43 -14.15 -22.60
C ASN A 317 0.94 -14.77 -22.38
N ASP A 318 1.54 -15.35 -23.41
CA ASP A 318 2.74 -16.17 -23.27
C ASP A 318 4.03 -15.40 -23.60
N ILE A 319 3.96 -14.36 -24.43
CA ILE A 319 5.13 -13.60 -24.86
C ILE A 319 5.12 -12.19 -24.25
N ILE A 320 4.05 -11.42 -24.46
CA ILE A 320 4.03 -9.98 -24.15
C ILE A 320 3.83 -9.72 -22.65
N LEU A 321 2.76 -10.24 -22.04
CA LEU A 321 2.43 -9.98 -20.63
C LEU A 321 3.55 -10.36 -19.65
N PRO A 322 4.27 -11.49 -19.79
CA PRO A 322 5.37 -11.83 -18.90
C PRO A 322 6.54 -10.82 -18.96
N GLN A 323 6.79 -10.21 -20.13
CA GLN A 323 7.82 -9.19 -20.29
C GLN A 323 7.35 -7.85 -19.74
N VAL A 324 6.13 -7.44 -20.07
CA VAL A 324 5.50 -6.19 -19.59
C VAL A 324 5.49 -6.13 -18.07
N PHE A 325 5.13 -7.23 -17.41
CA PHE A 325 5.08 -7.29 -15.95
C PHE A 325 6.42 -6.92 -15.30
N ARG A 326 7.55 -7.28 -15.92
CA ARG A 326 8.89 -6.93 -15.43
C ARG A 326 9.21 -5.45 -15.63
N VAL A 327 8.70 -4.85 -16.70
CA VAL A 327 8.91 -3.44 -17.05
C VAL A 327 8.07 -2.50 -16.18
N VAL A 328 6.83 -2.86 -15.85
CA VAL A 328 5.91 -1.99 -15.10
C VAL A 328 6.15 -1.98 -13.60
N LEU A 329 6.79 -3.02 -13.06
CA LEU A 329 6.91 -3.22 -11.60
C LEU A 329 7.58 -2.04 -10.86
N PRO A 330 8.67 -1.42 -11.36
CA PRO A 330 9.25 -0.25 -10.70
C PRO A 330 8.29 0.93 -10.64
N SER A 331 7.55 1.18 -11.73
CA SER A 331 6.57 2.26 -11.82
C SER A 331 5.38 2.04 -10.88
N PHE A 332 4.96 0.79 -10.67
CA PHE A 332 3.93 0.45 -9.69
C PHE A 332 4.32 0.87 -8.27
N GLY A 333 5.60 0.77 -7.90
CA GLY A 333 6.04 1.21 -6.58
C GLY A 333 5.80 2.70 -6.32
N ASN A 334 6.10 3.55 -7.30
CA ASN A 334 5.80 4.98 -7.21
C ASN A 334 4.29 5.24 -7.13
N GLN A 335 3.50 4.49 -7.91
CA GLN A 335 2.04 4.61 -7.88
C GLN A 335 1.47 4.21 -6.51
N TYR A 336 1.97 3.12 -5.90
CA TYR A 336 1.52 2.67 -4.58
C TYR A 336 1.89 3.66 -3.47
N ILE A 337 3.06 4.29 -3.54
CA ILE A 337 3.46 5.34 -2.59
C ILE A 337 2.53 6.56 -2.75
N SER A 338 2.25 6.99 -3.98
CA SER A 338 1.33 8.10 -4.22
C SER A 338 -0.09 7.77 -3.75
N LEU A 339 -0.56 6.56 -4.02
CA LEU A 339 -1.86 6.06 -3.57
C LEU A 339 -1.99 6.16 -2.05
N THR A 340 -0.98 5.68 -1.32
CA THR A 340 -0.98 5.71 0.14
C THR A 340 -1.01 7.14 0.67
N LYS A 341 -0.30 8.08 0.05
CA LYS A 341 -0.37 9.49 0.45
C LYS A 341 -1.75 10.11 0.15
N ASN A 342 -2.40 9.66 -0.92
CA ASN A 342 -3.71 10.15 -1.33
C ASN A 342 -4.84 9.73 -0.37
N THR A 343 -4.63 8.76 0.52
CA THR A 343 -5.64 8.43 1.55
C THR A 343 -5.92 9.60 2.48
N ALA A 344 -4.97 10.53 2.64
CA ALA A 344 -5.14 11.77 3.41
C ALA A 344 -6.24 12.69 2.87
N LEU A 345 -6.61 12.55 1.58
CA LEU A 345 -7.76 13.27 1.02
C LEU A 345 -9.09 12.84 1.66
N GLY A 346 -9.12 11.70 2.37
CA GLY A 346 -10.26 11.23 3.14
C GLY A 346 -10.80 12.25 4.15
N ILE A 347 -9.98 13.22 4.58
CA ILE A 347 -10.42 14.35 5.39
C ILE A 347 -11.61 15.11 4.77
N ALA A 348 -11.72 15.16 3.44
CA ALA A 348 -12.80 15.85 2.74
C ALA A 348 -14.18 15.21 2.92
N VAL A 349 -14.22 13.92 3.24
CA VAL A 349 -15.45 13.16 3.54
C VAL A 349 -15.52 12.74 5.00
N GLY A 350 -14.55 13.17 5.83
CA GLY A 350 -14.51 12.82 7.25
C GLY A 350 -14.08 11.38 7.55
N TYR A 351 -13.38 10.70 6.63
CA TYR A 351 -12.81 9.38 6.91
C TYR A 351 -11.70 9.51 7.97
N PRO A 352 -11.71 8.72 9.06
CA PRO A 352 -10.73 8.83 10.15
C PRO A 352 -9.39 8.15 9.79
N ASP A 353 -8.71 8.66 8.77
CA ASP A 353 -7.33 8.29 8.49
C ASP A 353 -6.36 9.00 9.45
N LEU A 354 -5.06 8.74 9.28
CA LEU A 354 -4.02 9.35 10.10
C LEU A 354 -4.05 10.88 10.02
N PHE A 355 -4.31 11.46 8.86
CA PHE A 355 -4.30 12.91 8.69
C PHE A 355 -5.53 13.56 9.32
N ASN A 356 -6.72 12.95 9.19
CA ASN A 356 -7.93 13.42 9.85
C ASN A 356 -7.80 13.37 11.38
N ILE A 357 -7.34 12.24 11.95
CA ILE A 357 -7.15 12.08 13.39
C ILE A 357 -6.12 13.07 13.94
N TYR A 358 -5.03 13.30 13.21
CA TYR A 358 -4.08 14.36 13.53
C TYR A 358 -4.76 15.73 13.62
N GLY A 359 -5.64 16.08 12.67
CA GLY A 359 -6.37 17.35 12.70
C GLY A 359 -7.17 17.52 13.99
N THR A 360 -7.87 16.46 14.44
CA THR A 360 -8.59 16.46 15.72
C THR A 360 -7.65 16.64 16.91
N ILE A 361 -6.56 15.88 16.98
CA ILE A 361 -5.57 15.97 18.06
C ILE A 361 -4.91 17.34 18.11
N ALA A 362 -4.54 17.90 16.96
CA ALA A 362 -3.90 19.21 16.86
C ALA A 362 -4.83 20.33 17.35
N ASN A 363 -6.12 20.26 17.00
CA ASN A 363 -7.13 21.22 17.44
C ASN A 363 -7.43 21.13 18.93
N GLN A 364 -7.38 19.93 19.52
CA GLN A 364 -7.71 19.73 20.94
C GLN A 364 -6.52 19.98 21.88
N THR A 365 -5.33 19.55 21.49
CA THR A 365 -4.13 19.58 22.36
C THR A 365 -3.27 20.83 22.13
N GLY A 366 -3.43 21.52 21.00
CA GLY A 366 -2.56 22.63 20.59
C GLY A 366 -1.16 22.20 20.12
N HIS A 367 -0.79 20.93 20.22
CA HIS A 367 0.50 20.37 19.80
C HIS A 367 0.55 20.04 18.31
N SER A 368 0.31 21.04 17.47
CA SER A 368 0.18 20.89 16.02
C SER A 368 1.49 20.46 15.34
N LEU A 369 2.65 20.95 15.82
CA LEU A 369 3.95 20.69 15.20
C LEU A 369 4.46 19.28 15.52
N GLU A 370 4.32 18.85 16.76
CA GLU A 370 4.66 17.51 17.20
C GLU A 370 3.78 16.47 16.51
N GLY A 371 2.48 16.75 16.42
CA GLY A 371 1.53 15.92 15.69
C GLY A 371 1.88 15.76 14.21
N ILE A 372 2.20 16.84 13.49
CA ILE A 372 2.53 16.73 12.05
C ILE A 372 3.85 15.98 11.84
N ILE A 373 4.82 16.09 12.75
CA ILE A 373 6.05 15.30 12.70
C ILE A 373 5.74 13.80 12.80
N ILE A 374 4.84 13.40 13.70
CA ILE A 374 4.40 11.99 13.82
C ILE A 374 3.72 11.52 12.54
N VAL A 375 2.85 12.35 11.95
CA VAL A 375 2.18 12.04 10.67
C VAL A 375 3.20 11.87 9.54
N MET A 376 4.13 12.81 9.39
CA MET A 376 5.17 12.75 8.35
C MET A 376 6.07 11.53 8.51
N ALA A 377 6.50 11.23 9.75
CA ALA A 377 7.28 10.03 10.04
C ALA A 377 6.51 8.74 9.70
N SER A 378 5.23 8.69 10.03
CA SER A 378 4.38 7.52 9.75
C SER A 378 4.19 7.30 8.24
N TYR A 379 3.88 8.35 7.47
CA TYR A 379 3.77 8.25 6.01
C TYR A 379 5.11 7.89 5.35
N LEU A 380 6.23 8.35 5.90
CA LEU A 380 7.57 7.96 5.46
C LEU A 380 7.84 6.47 5.70
N ILE A 381 7.53 5.97 6.90
CA ILE A 381 7.67 4.55 7.25
C ILE A 381 6.80 3.68 6.33
N LEU A 382 5.53 4.05 6.12
CA LEU A 382 4.65 3.36 5.16
C LEU A 382 5.25 3.35 3.75
N SER A 383 5.80 4.49 3.30
CA SER A 383 6.45 4.60 1.99
C SER A 383 7.68 3.71 1.87
N TRP A 384 8.48 3.57 2.94
CA TRP A 384 9.62 2.68 2.98
C TRP A 384 9.22 1.21 2.99
N ILE A 385 8.15 0.84 3.70
CA ILE A 385 7.60 -0.53 3.68
C ILE A 385 7.17 -0.90 2.26
N ILE A 386 6.43 -0.01 1.58
CA ILE A 386 5.98 -0.22 0.19
C ILE A 386 7.19 -0.31 -0.75
N SER A 387 8.13 0.64 -0.65
CA SER A 387 9.36 0.63 -1.45
C SER A 387 10.14 -0.68 -1.29
N SER A 388 10.28 -1.14 -0.04
CA SER A 388 11.00 -2.38 0.28
C SER A 388 10.29 -3.62 -0.28
N ALA A 389 8.96 -3.69 -0.19
CA ALA A 389 8.18 -4.77 -0.76
C ALA A 389 8.30 -4.83 -2.28
N VAL A 390 8.22 -3.69 -2.96
CA VAL A 390 8.38 -3.59 -4.43
C VAL A 390 9.80 -3.96 -4.85
N TYR A 391 10.81 -3.48 -4.10
CA TYR A 391 12.20 -3.80 -4.35
C TYR A 391 12.49 -5.30 -4.22
N TRP A 392 11.95 -5.92 -3.17
CA TRP A 392 12.05 -7.35 -2.95
C TRP A 392 11.37 -8.15 -4.08
N ALA A 393 10.17 -7.73 -4.51
CA ALA A 393 9.47 -8.35 -5.64
C ALA A 393 10.30 -8.23 -6.93
N ASN A 394 10.88 -7.06 -7.19
CA ASN A 394 11.72 -6.82 -8.36
C ASN A 394 12.96 -7.73 -8.39
N ARG A 395 13.67 -7.86 -7.26
CA ARG A 395 14.83 -8.75 -7.14
C ARG A 395 14.48 -10.22 -7.42
N ARG A 396 13.30 -10.69 -7.00
CA ARG A 396 12.86 -12.07 -7.26
C ARG A 396 12.53 -12.33 -8.72
N LEU A 397 11.98 -11.34 -9.42
CA LEU A 397 11.51 -11.47 -10.80
C LEU A 397 12.61 -11.26 -11.84
N ASN A 398 13.64 -10.48 -11.50
CA ASN A 398 14.83 -10.26 -12.31
C ASN A 398 16.07 -10.81 -11.58
N PRO A 399 16.29 -12.15 -11.57
CA PRO A 399 17.58 -12.69 -11.16
C PRO A 399 18.67 -12.08 -12.06
N MET A 400 19.70 -11.51 -11.44
CA MET A 400 20.77 -10.73 -12.07
C MET A 400 21.22 -11.36 -13.40
N GLY A 401 20.96 -10.68 -14.53
CA GLY A 401 21.34 -11.22 -15.85
C GLY A 401 20.76 -10.52 -17.09
N VAL A 402 19.76 -9.65 -16.96
CA VAL A 402 19.33 -8.80 -18.08
C VAL A 402 19.52 -7.35 -17.63
N SER A 403 20.67 -6.78 -18.00
CA SER A 403 20.87 -5.33 -17.97
C SER A 403 19.77 -4.68 -18.81
N GLN A 404 19.04 -3.73 -18.21
CA GLN A 404 18.17 -2.83 -18.96
C GLN A 404 18.96 -1.98 -19.94
#